data_AF-A0A2H0UHJ0-F1
#
_entry.id   AF-A0A2H0UHJ0-F1
#
_cell.length_a   1.000
_cell.length_b   1.000
_cell.length_c   1.000
_cell.angle_alpha   90.00
_cell.angle_beta   90.00
_cell.angle_gamma   90.00
#
_symmetry.space_group_name_H-M   'P 1'
#
loop_
_entity.id
_entity.type
_entity.pdbx_description
1 polymer ?
#
loop_
_entity_poly.entity_id
_entity_poly.type
_entity_poly.pdbx_seq_one_letter_code
_entity_poly.pdbx_strand_id
1 'polypeptide(L)' 'MRSLQVPYFKQDTIYTCGPTALQMVLAYYGMRQSEMTLSEQLKTTLDKGTSIQHMLDV' A
#
# COMPACT_ATOMS: atom_id res chain seq x y z
N MET A 1 -15.87 20.39 -4.76
CA MET A 1 -15.32 19.03 -4.58
C MET A 1 -15.09 18.78 -3.11
N ARG A 2 -15.49 17.63 -2.58
CA ARG A 2 -15.24 17.23 -1.18
C ARG A 2 -14.01 16.31 -1.19
N SER A 3 -12.93 16.69 -0.52
CA SER A 3 -11.72 15.87 -0.40
C SER A 3 -11.84 14.91 0.79
N LEU A 4 -11.28 13.70 0.63
CA LEU A 4 -11.11 12.76 1.72
C LEU A 4 -9.85 13.10 2.51
N GLN A 5 -9.94 13.07 3.84
CA GLN A 5 -8.79 13.23 4.74
C GLN A 5 -8.12 11.88 4.93
N VAL A 6 -7.24 11.52 4.00
CA VAL A 6 -6.52 10.23 4.04
C VAL A 6 -5.22 10.40 4.82
N PRO A 7 -4.90 9.53 5.80
CA PRO A 7 -3.62 9.56 6.49
C PRO A 7 -2.46 9.40 5.50
N TYR A 8 -1.45 10.25 5.61
CA TYR A 8 -0.28 10.20 4.72
C TYR A 8 0.79 9.25 5.26
N PHE A 9 1.25 8.35 4.39
CA PHE A 9 2.43 7.52 4.60
C PHE A 9 3.39 7.72 3.43
N LYS A 10 4.68 7.93 3.75
CA LYS A 10 5.74 8.06 2.75
C LYS A 10 6.22 6.66 2.39
N GLN A 11 6.38 6.39 1.09
CA GLN A 11 7.01 5.15 0.64
C GLN A 11 8.51 5.14 0.97
N ASP A 12 9.03 4.01 1.43
CA ASP A 12 10.45 3.90 1.78
C ASP A 12 11.32 3.50 0.59
N THR A 13 10.77 2.80 -0.40
CA THR A 13 11.53 2.32 -1.57
C THR A 13 10.87 2.70 -2.89
N ILE A 14 11.60 2.63 -4.00
CA ILE A 14 11.08 2.99 -5.33
C ILE A 14 9.97 2.03 -5.84
N TYR A 15 9.85 0.83 -5.26
CA TYR A 15 9.00 -0.25 -5.76
C TYR A 15 7.82 -0.58 -4.83
N THR A 16 7.67 0.15 -3.71
CA THR A 16 6.60 -0.07 -2.72
C THR A 16 5.43 0.90 -2.83
N CYS A 17 5.30 1.61 -3.96
CA CYS A 17 4.22 2.56 -4.19
C CYS A 17 2.81 1.96 -4.02
N GLY A 18 2.62 0.70 -4.44
CA GLY A 18 1.39 -0.07 -4.22
C GLY A 18 1.09 -0.30 -2.73
N PRO A 19 1.97 -0.98 -1.98
CA PRO A 19 1.84 -1.20 -0.55
C PRO A 19 1.58 0.09 0.24
N THR A 20 2.30 1.17 -0.05
CA THR A 20 2.09 2.46 0.63
C THR A 20 0.72 3.07 0.28
N ALA A 21 0.27 2.96 -0.98
CA ALA A 21 -1.07 3.41 -1.36
C ALA A 21 -2.16 2.61 -0.63
N LEU A 22 -2.03 1.29 -0.55
CA LEU A 22 -2.94 0.44 0.21
C LEU A 22 -2.89 0.76 1.70
N GLN A 23 -1.72 1.03 2.26
CA GLN A 23 -1.54 1.45 3.65
C GLN A 23 -2.36 2.71 3.97
N MET A 24 -2.30 3.72 3.11
CA MET A 24 -3.09 4.95 3.25
C MET A 24 -4.59 4.67 3.22
N VAL A 25 -5.06 3.83 2.29
CA VAL A 25 -6.47 3.44 2.17
C VAL A 25 -6.94 2.66 3.41
N LEU A 26 -6.19 1.65 3.85
CA LEU A 26 -6.52 0.87 5.03
C LEU A 26 -6.57 1.74 6.29
N ALA A 27 -5.61 2.66 6.44
CA ALA A 27 -5.56 3.57 7.58
C ALA A 27 -6.76 4.53 7.61
N TYR A 28 -7.24 4.97 6.44
CA TYR A 28 -8.48 5.74 6.34
C TYR A 28 -9.69 4.96 6.90
N TYR A 29 -9.71 3.64 6.76
CA TYR A 29 -10.72 2.75 7.35
C TYR A 29 -10.40 2.28 8.79
N GLY A 30 -9.38 2.85 9.43
CA GLY A 30 -9.00 2.52 10.81
C GLY A 30 -8.13 1.27 10.95
N MET A 31 -7.71 0.65 9.85
CA MET A 31 -6.81 -0.51 9.85
C MET A 31 -5.36 -0.07 9.60
N ARG A 32 -4.46 -0.33 10.56
CA ARG A 32 -3.04 -0.01 10.40
C ARG A 32 -2.24 -1.26 10.08
N GLN A 33 -1.63 -1.25 8.90
CA GLN A 33 -0.64 -2.23 8.46
C GLN A 33 0.67 -1.49 8.13
N SER A 34 1.81 -2.17 8.25
CA SER A 34 3.09 -1.58 7.85
C SER A 34 3.33 -1.75 6.34
N GLU A 35 4.11 -0.86 5.72
CA GLU A 35 4.52 -1.01 4.32
C GLU A 35 5.23 -2.35 4.08
N MET A 36 6.08 -2.78 5.03
CA MET A 36 6.79 -4.06 4.97
C MET A 36 5.82 -5.25 4.95
N THR A 37 4.87 -5.29 5.90
CA THR A 37 3.86 -6.36 5.98
C THR A 37 3.03 -6.43 4.71
N LEU A 38 2.59 -5.29 4.19
CA LEU A 38 1.83 -5.23 2.94
C LEU A 38 2.68 -5.65 1.75
N SER A 39 3.96 -5.26 1.70
CA SER A 39 4.87 -5.65 0.62
C SER A 39 5.06 -7.16 0.56
N GLU A 40 5.18 -7.82 1.72
CA GLU A 40 5.28 -9.28 1.82
C GLU A 40 3.99 -9.97 1.37
N GLN A 41 2.83 -9.54 1.88
CA GLN A 41 1.52 -10.08 1.51
C GLN A 41 1.23 -9.93 0.02
N LEU A 42 1.54 -8.76 -0.53
CA LEU A 42 1.35 -8.39 -1.93
C LEU A 42 2.42 -8.97 -2.87
N LYS A 43 3.40 -9.71 -2.33
CA LYS A 43 4.55 -10.26 -3.07
C LYS A 43 5.21 -9.18 -3.94
N THR A 44 5.43 -8.02 -3.34
CA THR A 44 5.99 -6.85 -4.01
C THR A 44 7.50 -7.04 -4.17
N THR A 45 8.00 -6.83 -5.38
CA THR A 45 9.42 -7.06 -5.71
C THR A 45 10.06 -5.84 -6.35
N LEU A 46 11.38 -5.74 -6.27
CA LEU A 46 12.14 -4.61 -6.83
C LEU A 46 11.95 -4.49 -8.36
N ASP A 47 11.85 -5.61 -9.07
CA ASP A 47 11.77 -5.66 -10.53
C ASP A 47 10.37 -5.35 -11.08
N LYS A 48 9.32 -5.76 -10.37
CA LYS A 48 7.92 -5.70 -10.86
C LYS A 48 7.02 -4.78 -10.04
N GLY A 49 7.44 -4.36 -8.86
CA GLY A 49 6.56 -3.74 -7.88
C GLY A 49 5.44 -4.71 -7.49
N THR A 50 4.20 -4.21 -7.49
CA THR A 50 3.02 -4.98 -7.12
C THR A 50 2.13 -5.21 -8.34
N SER A 51 1.74 -6.46 -8.58
CA SER A 51 0.77 -6.78 -9.61
C SER A 51 -0.67 -6.50 -9.15
N ILE A 52 -1.56 -6.18 -10.09
CA ILE A 52 -2.99 -6.02 -9.79
C ILE A 52 -3.57 -7.29 -9.16
N GLN A 53 -3.14 -8.47 -9.62
CA GLN A 53 -3.62 -9.74 -9.07
C GLN A 53 -3.34 -9.83 -7.57
N HIS A 54 -2.11 -9.54 -7.15
CA HIS A 54 -1.75 -9.59 -5.73
C HIS A 54 -2.51 -8.55 -4.88
N MET A 55 -2.90 -7.41 -5.45
CA MET A 55 -3.73 -6.42 -4.76
C MET A 55 -5.15 -6.91 -4.49
N LEU A 56 -5.70 -7.75 -5.37
CA LEU A 56 -7.05 -8.29 -5.23
C LEU A 56 -7.10 -9.49 -4.29
N ASP A 57 -5.96 -10.14 -4.07
CA ASP A 57 -5.82 -11.33 -3.21
C ASP A 57 -5.42 -11.00 -1.76
N VAL A 58 -5.49 -9.71 -1.35
CA VAL A 58 -5.16 -9.19 -0.01
C VAL A 58 -6.07 -9.73 1.09
#